data_AF-A0A847KRZ4-F1
#
_entry.id   AF-A0A847KRZ4-F1
#
_cell.length_a   1.000
_cell.length_b   1.000
_cell.length_c   1.000
_cell.angle_alpha   90.00
_cell.angle_beta   90.00
_cell.angle_gamma   90.00
#
_symmetry.space_group_name_H-M   'P 1'
#
loop_
_entity.id
_entity.type
_entity.pdbx_description
1 polymer ?
#
loop_
_entity_poly.entity_id
_entity_poly.type
_entity_poly.pdbx_seq_one_letter_code
_entity_poly.pdbx_strand_id
1 'polypeptide(L)'
;SHDVPAALAEVITLGRTLKRRAADVLAYFDRPGSSNGPTEAVNGRLEHLRGSALGFRNLTHYIARALLEAGGFRPQLHPGL
;
A
#
# COMPACT_ATOMS: atom_id res chain seq x y z
N SER A 1 12.93 -17.73 19.46
CA SER A 1 11.82 -17.07 20.18
C SER A 1 11.97 -17.20 21.68
N HIS A 2 12.73 -18.17 22.20
CA HIS A 2 12.99 -18.29 23.64
C HIS A 2 13.79 -17.11 24.21
N ASP A 3 14.55 -16.39 23.37
CA ASP A 3 15.31 -15.19 23.77
C ASP A 3 14.51 -13.88 23.68
N VAL A 4 13.25 -13.94 23.22
CA VAL A 4 12.36 -12.76 23.17
C VAL A 4 11.43 -12.81 24.38
N PRO A 5 11.36 -11.75 25.21
CA PRO A 5 10.45 -11.72 26.36
C PRO A 5 9.00 -12.03 25.98
N ALA A 6 8.32 -12.85 26.78
CA ALA A 6 6.96 -13.31 26.50
C ALA A 6 5.93 -12.16 26.37
N ALA A 7 6.17 -11.02 27.03
CA ALA A 7 5.34 -9.83 26.92
C ALA A 7 5.34 -9.21 25.49
N LEU A 8 6.35 -9.50 24.66
CA LEU A 8 6.46 -8.98 23.30
C LEU A 8 5.82 -9.93 22.27
N ALA A 9 4.54 -10.25 22.48
CA ALA A 9 3.81 -11.24 21.69
C ALA A 9 3.79 -10.93 20.17
N GLU A 10 3.73 -9.65 19.80
CA GLU A 10 3.77 -9.21 18.40
C GLU A 10 5.11 -9.50 17.73
N VAL A 11 6.23 -9.22 18.42
CA VAL A 11 7.58 -9.48 17.91
C VAL A 11 7.80 -10.99 17.73
N ILE A 12 7.33 -11.80 18.68
CA ILE A 12 7.37 -13.26 18.57
C ILE A 12 6.59 -13.73 17.33
N THR A 13 5.42 -13.14 17.09
CA THR A 13 4.57 -13.48 15.95
C THR A 13 5.16 -13.02 14.62
N LEU A 14 5.78 -11.83 14.59
CA LEU A 14 6.53 -11.33 13.45
C LEU A 14 7.69 -12.26 13.13
N GLY A 15 8.50 -12.64 14.11
CA GLY A 15 9.62 -13.56 13.91
C GLY A 15 9.19 -14.93 13.35
N ARG A 16 8.08 -15.50 13.86
CA ARG A 16 7.49 -16.73 13.30
C ARG A 16 7.03 -16.54 11.86
N THR A 17 6.42 -15.39 11.56
CA THR A 17 5.94 -15.07 10.20
C THR A 17 7.11 -14.91 9.23
N LEU A 18 8.15 -14.16 9.60
CA LEU A 18 9.37 -14.00 8.81
C LEU A 18 10.04 -15.36 8.54
N LYS A 19 10.17 -16.22 9.55
CA LYS A 19 10.73 -17.57 9.37
C LYS A 19 9.91 -18.40 8.38
N ARG A 20 8.57 -18.35 8.48
CA ARG A 20 7.67 -19.09 7.57
C ARG A 20 7.71 -18.55 6.14
N ARG A 21 7.92 -17.25 5.95
CA ARG A 21 7.90 -16.56 4.65
C ARG A 21 9.30 -16.22 4.13
N ALA A 22 10.34 -16.84 4.68
CA ALA A 22 11.73 -16.48 4.38
C ALA A 22 12.05 -16.56 2.87
N ALA A 23 11.58 -17.61 2.20
CA ALA A 23 11.77 -17.76 0.75
C ALA A 23 11.14 -16.61 -0.05
N ASP A 24 9.93 -16.18 0.31
CA ASP A 24 9.24 -15.08 -0.38
C ASP A 24 9.93 -13.73 -0.18
N VAL A 25 10.48 -13.50 1.02
CA VAL A 25 11.26 -12.29 1.32
C VAL A 25 12.56 -12.29 0.53
N LEU A 26 13.26 -13.43 0.45
CA LEU A 26 14.51 -13.54 -0.30
C LEU A 26 14.29 -13.40 -1.81
N ALA A 27 13.19 -13.92 -2.34
CA ALA A 27 12.84 -13.82 -3.76
C ALA A 27 12.75 -12.36 -4.26
N TYR A 28 12.44 -11.40 -3.38
CA TYR A 28 12.46 -9.97 -3.72
C TYR A 28 13.84 -9.51 -4.20
N PHE A 29 14.91 -10.03 -3.59
CA PHE A 29 16.29 -9.62 -3.87
C PHE A 29 16.89 -10.32 -5.10
N ASP A 30 16.31 -11.45 -5.52
CA ASP A 30 16.71 -12.17 -6.73
C ASP A 30 16.36 -11.43 -8.03
N ARG A 31 15.56 -10.36 -7.94
CA ARG A 31 15.11 -9.57 -9.10
C ARG A 31 15.72 -8.16 -9.07
N PRO A 32 16.83 -7.92 -9.81
CA PRO A 32 17.47 -6.61 -9.91
C PRO A 32 16.49 -5.52 -10.35
N GLY A 33 16.61 -4.33 -9.76
CA GLY A 33 15.74 -3.19 -10.06
C GLY A 33 14.33 -3.29 -9.49
N SER A 34 14.02 -4.30 -8.67
CA SER A 34 12.78 -4.33 -7.90
C SER A 34 12.84 -3.28 -6.78
N SER A 35 11.78 -2.48 -6.68
CA SER A 35 11.64 -1.47 -5.63
C SER A 35 10.21 -1.51 -5.10
N ASN A 36 10.04 -1.15 -3.82
CA ASN A 36 8.73 -0.95 -3.23
C ASN A 36 8.16 0.44 -3.54
N GLY A 37 8.92 1.31 -4.20
CA GLY A 37 8.57 2.70 -4.47
C GLY A 37 7.23 2.88 -5.21
N PRO A 38 6.90 2.10 -6.26
CA PRO A 38 5.60 2.19 -6.91
C PRO A 38 4.43 1.84 -5.98
N THR A 39 4.58 0.81 -5.15
CA THR A 39 3.58 0.42 -4.15
C THR A 39 3.41 1.52 -3.10
N GLU A 40 4.51 2.10 -2.62
CA GLU A 40 4.51 3.21 -1.66
C GLU A 40 3.87 4.47 -2.24
N ALA A 41 4.14 4.77 -3.52
CA ALA A 41 3.52 5.90 -4.21
C ALA A 41 1.99 5.73 -4.31
N VAL A 42 1.50 4.51 -4.55
CA VAL A 42 0.05 4.23 -4.52
C VAL A 42 -0.51 4.34 -3.10
N ASN A 43 0.15 3.76 -2.11
CA ASN A 43 -0.29 3.80 -0.71
C ASN A 43 -0.37 5.24 -0.18
N GLY A 44 0.62 6.08 -0.47
CA GLY A 44 0.60 7.49 -0.07
C GLY A 44 -0.59 8.26 -0.67
N ARG A 45 -0.98 7.95 -1.92
CA ARG A 45 -2.19 8.50 -2.53
C ARG A 45 -3.46 7.98 -1.85
N LEU A 46 -3.53 6.70 -1.50
CA LEU A 46 -4.68 6.15 -0.78
C LEU A 46 -4.82 6.71 0.64
N GLU A 47 -3.71 7.02 1.29
CA GLU A 47 -3.68 7.69 2.59
C GLU A 47 -4.19 9.13 2.48
N HIS A 48 -3.71 9.89 1.50
CA HIS A 48 -4.23 11.24 1.21
C HIS A 48 -5.73 11.20 0.94
N LEU A 49 -6.16 10.30 0.06
CA LEU A 49 -7.56 10.04 -0.22
C LEU A 49 -8.37 9.71 1.04
N ARG A 50 -7.86 8.87 1.95
CA ARG A 50 -8.55 8.58 3.23
C ARG A 50 -8.73 9.84 4.07
N GLY A 51 -7.73 10.70 4.12
CA GLY A 51 -7.80 12.01 4.80
C GLY A 51 -8.89 12.91 4.22
N SER A 52 -8.93 13.04 2.89
CA SER A 52 -9.92 13.87 2.19
C SER A 52 -11.30 13.21 2.07
N ALA A 53 -11.39 11.88 2.19
CA ALA A 53 -12.61 11.13 1.96
C ALA A 53 -13.56 11.08 3.16
N LEU A 54 -13.15 11.53 4.35
CA LEU A 54 -13.90 11.40 5.62
C LEU A 54 -14.23 9.93 5.95
N GLY A 55 -13.41 8.99 5.47
CA GLY A 55 -13.57 7.55 5.65
C GLY A 55 -14.41 6.85 4.56
N PHE A 56 -14.40 5.51 4.59
CA PHE A 56 -15.08 4.66 3.61
C PHE A 56 -16.50 4.33 4.07
N ARG A 57 -17.50 5.03 3.52
CA ARG A 57 -18.93 4.81 3.84
C ARG A 57 -19.71 4.20 2.67
N ASN A 58 -19.23 4.37 1.44
CA ASN A 58 -19.87 3.91 0.22
C ASN A 58 -18.82 3.79 -0.90
N LEU A 59 -18.82 2.66 -1.64
CA LEU A 59 -17.85 2.37 -2.69
C LEU A 59 -17.94 3.35 -3.85
N THR A 60 -19.14 3.71 -4.31
CA THR A 60 -19.35 4.64 -5.43
C THR A 60 -18.75 6.02 -5.13
N HIS A 61 -19.00 6.55 -3.93
CA HIS A 61 -18.44 7.84 -3.51
C HIS A 61 -16.91 7.77 -3.37
N TYR A 62 -16.38 6.65 -2.88
CA TYR A 62 -14.94 6.46 -2.77
C TYR A 62 -14.27 6.42 -4.15
N ILE A 63 -14.85 5.70 -5.12
CA ILE A 63 -14.37 5.67 -6.51
C ILE A 63 -14.41 7.08 -7.12
N ALA A 64 -15.51 7.81 -6.98
CA ALA A 64 -15.62 9.17 -7.48
C ALA A 64 -14.54 10.09 -6.89
N ARG A 65 -14.27 10.00 -5.59
CA ARG A 65 -13.23 10.83 -4.94
C ARG A 65 -11.82 10.41 -5.34
N ALA A 66 -11.55 9.11 -5.45
CA ALA A 66 -10.28 8.59 -5.96
C ALA A 66 -9.98 9.08 -7.39
N LEU A 67 -11.00 9.07 -8.25
CA LEU A 67 -10.89 9.58 -9.62
C LEU A 67 -10.68 11.10 -9.65
N LEU A 68 -11.36 11.87 -8.80
CA LEU A 68 -11.14 13.32 -8.68
C LEU A 68 -9.70 13.64 -8.28
N GLU A 69 -9.20 13.01 -7.22
CA GLU A 69 -7.84 13.21 -6.72
C GLU A 69 -6.77 12.76 -7.72
N ALA A 70 -7.03 11.68 -8.46
CA ALA A 70 -6.15 11.23 -9.54
C ALA A 70 -6.18 12.12 -10.78
N GLY A 71 -7.07 13.12 -10.86
CA GLY A 71 -7.25 13.96 -12.05
C GLY A 71 -8.06 13.30 -13.16
N GLY A 72 -8.83 12.24 -12.86
CA GLY A 72 -9.68 11.50 -13.80
C GLY A 72 -10.94 12.26 -14.27
N PHE A 73 -11.21 13.45 -13.74
CA PHE A 73 -12.28 14.35 -14.20
C PHE A 73 -11.73 15.63 -14.88
N ARG A 74 -10.63 15.51 -15.62
CA ARG A 74 -10.15 16.62 -16.45
C ARG A 74 -10.91 16.61 -17.78
N PRO A 75 -11.41 17.76 -18.28
CA PRO A 75 -11.76 17.88 -19.69
C PRO A 75 -10.55 17.47 -20.54
N GLN A 76 -10.75 16.80 -21.68
CA GLN A 76 -9.67 16.59 -22.65
C GLN A 76 -9.03 17.94 -22.96
N LEU A 77 -7.77 18.12 -22.57
CA LEU A 77 -7.12 19.42 -22.72
C LEU A 77 -6.82 19.77 -24.18
N HIS A 78 -6.83 18.80 -25.10
CA HIS A 78 -6.79 19.05 -26.55
C HIS A 78 -7.52 17.93 -27.32
N PRO A 79 -8.82 18.08 -27.63
CA PRO A 79 -9.52 17.16 -28.49
C PRO A 79 -9.15 17.47 -29.95
N GLY A 80 -8.04 16.93 -30.45
CA GLY A 80 -7.68 17.06 -31.88
C GLY A 80 -6.21 17.26 -32.24
N LEU A 81 -5.26 16.92 -31.36
CA LEU A 81 -3.89 16.61 -31.79
C LEU A 81 -3.69 15.10 -31.85
#